data_AF-A0A4Y9QS26-F1
#
_entry.id   AF-A0A4Y9QS26-F1
#
_cell.length_a   1.000
_cell.length_b   1.000
_cell.length_c   1.000
_cell.angle_alpha   90.00
_cell.angle_beta   90.00
_cell.angle_gamma   90.00
#
_symmetry.space_group_name_H-M   'P 1'
#
loop_
_entity.id
_entity.type
_entity.pdbx_description
1 polymer ?
#
loop_
_entity_poly.entity_id
_entity_poly.type
_entity_poly.pdbx_seq_one_letter_code
_entity_poly.pdbx_strand_id
1 'polypeptide(L)' 'LAPWHVQTDDDCLDLHFQPEGARREDKNLVIAASRYVQPIGSFSGWVRADRTAPMRRVERLAGVTEDHRARW' A
#
# COMPACT_ATOMS: atom_id res chain seq x y z
N LEU A 1 -2.07 5.78 -11.67
CA LEU A 1 -1.48 5.45 -10.34
C LEU A 1 -0.10 4.89 -10.62
N ALA A 2 0.96 5.44 -10.03
CA ALA A 2 2.30 4.90 -10.19
C ALA A 2 2.47 3.64 -9.31
N PRO A 3 3.33 2.67 -9.68
CA PRO A 3 3.71 1.57 -8.80
C PRO A 3 4.39 2.07 -7.52
N TRP A 4 4.24 1.33 -6.42
CA TRP A 4 4.84 1.68 -5.13
C TRP A 4 5.93 0.67 -4.81
N HIS A 5 7.00 1.15 -4.19
CA HIS A 5 7.99 0.29 -3.56
C HIS A 5 7.80 0.40 -2.05
N VAL A 6 7.56 -0.74 -1.41
CA VAL A 6 7.29 -0.85 0.02
C VAL A 6 8.41 -1.67 0.63
N GLN A 7 9.12 -1.08 1.57
CA GLN A 7 10.24 -1.68 2.29
C GLN A 7 10.12 -1.35 3.77
N THR A 8 10.80 -2.12 4.61
CA THR A 8 10.94 -1.82 6.03
C THR A 8 12.41 -1.70 6.40
N ASP A 9 12.72 -0.82 7.36
CA ASP A 9 14.10 -0.58 7.81
C ASP A 9 14.73 -1.80 8.51
N ASP A 10 13.89 -2.70 9.03
CA ASP A 10 14.31 -3.97 9.62
C ASP A 10 14.54 -5.10 8.59
N ASP A 11 14.40 -4.79 7.29
CA ASP A 11 14.60 -5.71 6.16
C ASP A 11 13.61 -6.89 6.22
N CYS A 12 12.43 -6.73 6.81
CA CYS A 12 11.42 -7.79 6.86
C CYS A 12 10.59 -7.93 5.59
N LEU A 13 10.60 -6.93 4.69
CA LEU A 13 9.95 -7.03 3.38
C LEU A 13 10.60 -6.12 2.33
N ASP A 14 10.45 -6.54 1.08
CA ASP A 14 10.63 -5.72 -0.12
C ASP A 14 9.55 -6.12 -1.13
N LEU A 15 8.59 -5.23 -1.34
CA LEU A 15 7.42 -5.47 -2.18
C LEU A 15 7.22 -4.33 -3.17
N HIS A 16 6.89 -4.69 -4.40
CA HIS A 16 6.32 -3.78 -5.38
C HIS A 16 4.81 -3.95 -5.42
N PHE A 17 4.10 -2.84 -5.29
CA PHE A 17 2.65 -2.79 -5.46
C PHE A 17 2.31 -2.22 -6.84
N GLN A 18 1.61 -3.02 -7.65
CA GLN A 18 1.07 -2.60 -8.94
C GLN A 18 -0.40 -2.22 -8.74
N PRO A 19 -0.77 -0.93 -8.82
CA PRO A 19 -2.16 -0.52 -8.74
C PRO A 19 -2.92 -0.94 -10.01
N GLU A 20 -4.11 -1.51 -9.81
CA GLU A 20 -5.02 -1.97 -10.87
C GLU A 20 -6.33 -1.15 -10.88
N GLY A 21 -6.66 -0.50 -9.77
CA GLY A 21 -7.77 0.43 -9.62
C GLY A 21 -7.63 1.27 -8.35
N ALA A 22 -8.62 2.11 -8.06
CA ALA A 22 -8.69 2.81 -6.77
C ALA A 22 -10.15 3.07 -6.38
N ARG A 23 -10.44 2.95 -5.08
CA ARG A 23 -11.64 3.56 -4.50
C ARG A 23 -11.30 5.00 -4.10
N ARG A 24 -12.18 5.94 -4.47
CA ARG A 24 -12.11 7.34 -4.06
C ARG A 24 -13.42 7.73 -3.40
N GLU A 25 -13.36 8.21 -2.17
CA GLU A 25 -14.44 8.97 -1.56
C GLU A 25 -14.04 10.44 -1.50
N ASP A 26 -14.70 11.29 -2.29
CA ASP A 26 -14.56 12.76 -2.20
C ASP A 26 -15.68 13.29 -1.28
N LYS A 27 -15.40 13.44 0.03
CA LYS A 27 -16.33 14.08 0.99
C LYS A 27 -15.91 15.54 1.21
N ASN A 28 -16.63 16.46 0.57
CA ASN A 28 -16.53 17.91 0.85
C ASN A 28 -17.54 18.27 1.94
N LEU A 29 -17.14 18.19 3.21
CA LEU A 29 -17.85 18.90 4.28
C LEU A 29 -17.26 20.30 4.31
N VAL A 30 -18.09 21.34 4.30
CA VAL A 30 -17.69 22.75 4.11
C VAL A 30 -16.61 23.25 5.11
N ILE A 31 -16.36 22.50 6.20
CA ILE A 31 -15.34 22.79 7.23
C ILE A 31 -14.22 21.71 7.26
N ALA A 32 -14.38 20.57 6.57
CA ALA A 32 -13.42 19.46 6.54
C ALA A 32 -13.36 18.80 5.14
N ALA A 33 -12.19 18.87 4.50
CA ALA A 33 -11.91 18.14 3.26
C ALA A 33 -11.09 16.88 3.59
N SER A 34 -11.69 15.70 3.42
CA SER A 34 -10.94 14.44 3.43
C SER A 34 -10.78 13.96 1.99
N ARG A 35 -9.53 13.71 1.57
CA ARG A 35 -9.23 12.99 0.33
C ARG A 35 -8.78 11.60 0.71
N TYR A 36 -9.65 10.62 0.51
CA TYR A 36 -9.34 9.21 0.71
C TYR A 36 -9.15 8.54 -0.64
N VAL A 37 -7.91 8.14 -0.95
CA VAL A 37 -7.59 7.35 -2.15
C VAL A 37 -7.01 6.03 -1.67
N GLN A 38 -7.71 4.94 -1.97
CA GLN A 38 -7.28 3.59 -1.66
C GLN A 38 -7.04 2.82 -2.97
N PRO A 39 -5.81 2.84 -3.51
CA PRO A 39 -5.42 1.98 -4.61
C PRO A 39 -5.65 0.50 -4.26
N ILE A 40 -6.28 -0.22 -5.18
CA ILE A 40 -6.45 -1.67 -5.14
C ILE A 40 -5.57 -2.25 -6.23
N GLY A 41 -4.84 -3.32 -5.92
CA GLY A 41 -3.86 -3.88 -6.84
C GLY A 41 -3.23 -5.15 -6.30
N SER A 42 -2.04 -5.44 -6.78
CA SER A 42 -1.32 -6.66 -6.42
C SER A 42 0.11 -6.38 -5.95
N PHE A 43 0.55 -7.12 -4.93
CA PHE A 43 1.90 -7.10 -4.38
C PHE A 43 2.73 -8.23 -4.98
N SER A 44 3.99 -7.94 -5.29
CA SER A 44 4.99 -8.94 -5.69
C SER A 44 6.36 -8.61 -5.09
N GLY A 45 7.08 -9.64 -4.64
CA GLY A 45 8.37 -9.48 -3.97
C GLY A 45 8.57 -10.55 -2.91
N TRP A 46 9.04 -10.18 -1.73
CA TRP A 46 9.24 -11.13 -0.64
C TRP A 46 8.92 -10.53 0.74
N VAL A 47 8.62 -11.42 1.68
CA VAL A 47 8.42 -11.11 3.10
C VAL A 47 9.14 -12.15 3.96
N ARG A 48 9.52 -11.78 5.17
CA ARG A 48 9.98 -12.71 6.22
C ARG A 48 9.49 -12.24 7.58
N ALA A 49 9.44 -13.14 8.55
CA ALA A 49 8.92 -12.83 9.88
C ALA A 49 9.88 -11.98 10.73
N ASP A 50 11.18 -12.16 10.51
CA ASP A 50 12.29 -11.46 11.15
C ASP A 50 13.57 -11.62 10.31
N ARG A 51 14.67 -10.99 10.73
CA ARG A 51 15.95 -10.98 9.99
C ARG A 51 16.61 -12.34 9.79
N THR A 52 16.22 -13.34 10.58
CA THR A 52 16.79 -14.70 10.54
C THR A 52 15.84 -15.71 9.89
N ALA A 53 14.55 -15.36 9.74
CA ALA A 53 13.56 -16.21 9.12
C ALA A 53 13.76 -16.33 7.60
N PRO A 54 13.39 -17.47 6.99
CA PRO A 54 13.45 -17.64 5.55
C PRO A 54 12.51 -16.67 4.84
N MET A 55 12.99 -16.08 3.73
CA MET A 55 12.17 -15.27 2.84
C MET A 55 11.09 -16.13 2.16
N ARG A 56 9.87 -15.60 2.11
CA ARG A 56 8.72 -16.16 1.40
C ARG A 56 8.41 -15.28 0.20
N ARG A 57 8.32 -15.89 -0.98
CA ARG A 57 7.94 -15.18 -2.20
C ARG A 57 6.46 -14.82 -2.15
N VAL A 58 6.16 -13.60 -2.59
CA VAL A 58 4.80 -13.13 -2.84
C VAL A 58 4.69 -12.84 -4.33
N GLU A 59 3.68 -13.41 -4.98
CA GLU A 59 3.44 -13.22 -6.41
C GLU A 59 2.00 -12.83 -6.65
N ARG A 60 1.80 -11.62 -7.17
CA ARG A 60 0.48 -11.06 -7.53
C ARG A 60 -0.57 -11.20 -6.42
N LEU A 61 -0.16 -11.06 -5.16
CA LEU A 61 -1.08 -11.15 -4.02
C LEU A 61 -1.95 -9.91 -3.99
N ALA A 62 -3.27 -10.10 -4.06
CA ALA A 62 -4.21 -8.98 -4.02
C ALA A 62 -4.11 -8.21 -2.70
N GLY A 63 -4.21 -6.88 -2.77
CA GLY A 63 -4.23 -6.03 -1.60
C GLY A 63 -4.48 -4.57 -1.93
N VAL A 64 -4.28 -3.72 -0.93
CA VAL A 64 -4.59 -2.29 -1.01
C VAL A 64 -3.47 -1.46 -0.39
N THR A 65 -3.29 -0.24 -0.89
CA THR A 65 -2.51 0.81 -0.22
C THR A 65 -3.43 1.99 0.09
N GLU A 66 -3.00 2.91 0.96
CA GLU A 66 -3.79 4.08 1.35
C GLU A 66 -2.88 5.32 1.38
N ASP A 67 -3.29 6.39 0.70
CA ASP A 67 -2.73 7.74 0.91
C ASP A 67 -3.79 8.57 1.64
N HIS A 68 -3.62 8.73 2.95
CA HIS A 68 -4.55 9.47 3.81
C HIS A 68 -3.95 10.82 4.20
N ARG A 69 -4.63 11.90 3.79
CA ARG A 69 -4.32 13.27 4.22
C ARG A 69 -5.51 13.84 4.97
N ALA A 70 -5.42 13.88 6.30
CA ALA A 70 -6.35 14.62 7.14
C ALA A 70 -5.79 16.03 7.40
N ARG A 71 -6.61 17.05 7.14
CA ARG A 71 -6.40 18.40 7.67
C ARG A 71 -7.53 18.66 8.66
N TRP A 72 -7.14 19.11 9.85
CA TRP A 72 -8.05 19.52 10.93
C TRP A 72 -8.15 21.04 10.93
#